data_AF-A0A2A5NRN3-F1
#
_entry.id   AF-A0A2A5NRN3-F1
#
_cell.length_a   1.000
_cell.length_b   1.000
_cell.length_c   1.000
_cell.angle_alpha   90.00
_cell.angle_beta   90.00
_cell.angle_gamma   90.00
#
_symmetry.space_group_name_H-M   'P 1'
#
loop_
_entity.id
_entity.type
_entity.pdbx_description
1 polymer ?
#
loop_
_entity_poly.entity_id
_entity_poly.type
_entity_poly.pdbx_seq_one_letter_code
_entity_poly.pdbx_strand_id
1 'polypeptide(L)'
;MDVGWSSAVVSLVGAAVAVASLVVTVVEGRRARRNTKFLAHHDHWWQRWSWIAERAFSERDRDHDVAALMAHAVLTRAWSTTDDVWMERALDVHEYREAQRRRKETRSDQ
;
A
#
# COMPACT_ATOMS: atom_id res chain seq x y z
N MET A 1 15.55 -12.39 58.81
CA MET A 1 14.69 -12.13 57.64
C MET A 1 14.77 -13.37 56.77
N ASP A 2 13.66 -14.11 56.73
CA ASP A 2 13.63 -15.49 56.23
C ASP A 2 13.78 -15.56 54.72
N VAL A 3 14.64 -16.49 54.27
CA VAL A 3 14.89 -16.80 52.85
C VAL A 3 13.59 -17.01 52.06
N GLY A 4 12.51 -17.44 52.72
CA GLY A 4 11.18 -17.59 52.13
C GLY A 4 10.48 -16.29 51.73
N TRP A 5 10.72 -15.16 52.41
CA TRP A 5 10.16 -13.86 52.01
C TRP A 5 10.84 -13.34 50.75
N SER A 6 12.18 -13.42 50.71
CA SER A 6 12.97 -13.00 49.55
C SER A 6 12.63 -13.82 48.30
N SER A 7 12.45 -15.14 48.44
CA SER A 7 12.07 -16.00 47.31
C SER A 7 10.64 -15.73 46.82
N ALA A 8 9.69 -15.46 47.73
CA ALA A 8 8.33 -15.09 47.38
C ALA A 8 8.28 -13.77 46.61
N VAL A 9 9.05 -12.76 47.03
CA VAL A 9 9.16 -11.47 46.33
C VAL A 9 9.76 -11.66 44.94
N VAL A 10 10.84 -12.44 44.81
CA VAL A 10 11.47 -12.71 43.51
C VAL A 10 10.52 -13.46 42.57
N SER A 11 9.76 -14.43 43.08
CA SER A 11 8.77 -15.16 42.29
C SER A 11 7.64 -14.25 41.81
N LEU A 12 7.14 -13.36 42.66
CA LEU A 12 6.11 -12.39 42.32
C LEU A 12 6.60 -11.41 41.24
N VAL A 13 7.83 -10.91 41.40
CA VAL A 13 8.47 -10.03 40.41
C VAL A 13 8.67 -10.77 39.09
N GLY A 14 9.15 -12.01 39.11
CA GLY A 14 9.32 -12.83 37.92
C GLY A 14 8.00 -13.10 37.19
N ALA A 15 6.94 -13.40 37.93
CA ALA A 15 5.59 -13.58 37.37
C ALA A 15 5.07 -12.29 36.73
N ALA A 16 5.27 -11.14 37.39
CA ALA A 16 4.88 -9.84 36.84
C ALA A 16 5.63 -9.51 35.54
N VAL A 17 6.94 -9.77 35.50
CA VAL A 17 7.77 -9.59 34.30
C VAL A 17 7.31 -10.51 33.17
N ALA A 18 6.98 -11.77 33.46
CA ALA A 18 6.49 -12.71 32.46
C ALA A 18 5.15 -12.25 31.85
N VAL A 19 4.22 -11.78 32.68
CA VAL A 19 2.93 -11.23 32.22
C VAL A 19 3.15 -9.97 31.39
N ALA A 20 4.01 -9.06 31.84
CA ALA A 20 4.33 -7.84 31.09
C ALA A 20 4.94 -8.16 29.71
N SER A 21 5.88 -9.10 29.66
CA SER A 21 6.51 -9.57 28.41
C SER A 21 5.46 -10.12 27.44
N LEU A 22 4.55 -10.97 27.91
CA LEU A 22 3.47 -11.52 27.09
C LEU A 22 2.56 -10.42 26.51
N VAL A 23 2.22 -9.41 27.31
CA VAL A 23 1.42 -8.26 26.84
C VAL A 23 2.17 -7.48 25.75
N VAL A 24 3.45 -7.18 25.95
CA VAL A 24 4.28 -6.49 24.92
C VAL A 24 4.31 -7.31 23.64
N THR A 25 4.59 -8.62 23.71
CA THR A 25 4.61 -9.50 22.54
C THR A 25 3.28 -9.50 21.79
N VAL A 26 2.15 -9.55 22.50
CA VAL A 26 0.81 -9.50 21.86
C VAL A 26 0.55 -8.15 21.21
N VAL A 27 0.94 -7.04 21.86
CA VAL A 27 0.76 -5.69 21.30
C VAL A 27 1.63 -5.50 20.06
N GLU A 28 2.89 -5.92 20.11
CA GLU A 28 3.82 -5.88 18.99
C GLU A 28 3.35 -6.76 17.83
N GLY A 29 2.92 -8.00 18.12
CA GLY A 29 2.33 -8.88 17.11
C GLY A 29 1.10 -8.27 16.43
N ARG A 30 0.23 -7.59 17.19
CA ARG A 30 -0.94 -6.88 16.64
C ARG A 30 -0.56 -5.64 15.83
N ARG A 31 0.51 -4.92 16.20
CA ARG A 31 1.03 -3.79 15.42
C ARG A 31 1.69 -4.28 14.12
N ALA A 32 2.53 -5.32 14.20
CA ALA A 32 3.18 -5.95 13.06
C ALA A 32 2.17 -6.51 12.06
N ARG A 33 1.07 -7.13 12.53
CA ARG A 33 0.00 -7.64 11.66
C ARG A 33 -0.76 -6.54 10.91
N ARG A 34 -0.84 -5.32 11.48
CA ARG A 34 -1.41 -4.17 10.77
C ARG A 34 -0.45 -3.61 9.74
N ASN A 35 0.83 -3.49 10.10
CA ASN A 35 1.85 -2.98 9.19
C ASN A 35 2.10 -3.92 8.00
N THR A 36 2.10 -5.24 8.22
CA THR A 36 2.25 -6.24 7.15
C THR A 36 1.07 -6.27 6.19
N LYS A 37 -0.17 -6.04 6.66
CA LYS A 37 -1.32 -5.89 5.75
C LYS A 37 -1.18 -4.66 4.85
N PHE A 38 -0.70 -3.54 5.40
CA PHE A 38 -0.42 -2.34 4.63
C PHE A 38 0.69 -2.58 3.60
N LEU A 39 1.80 -3.20 4.01
CA LEU A 39 2.91 -3.53 3.11
C LEU A 39 2.52 -4.51 2.01
N ALA A 40 1.76 -5.57 2.34
CA ALA A 40 1.31 -6.55 1.36
C ALA A 40 0.34 -5.93 0.34
N HIS A 41 -0.52 -4.99 0.78
CA HIS A 41 -1.41 -4.27 -0.12
C HIS A 41 -0.64 -3.39 -1.09
N HIS A 42 0.33 -2.63 -0.57
CA HIS A 42 1.19 -1.77 -1.37
C HIS A 42 2.07 -2.57 -2.35
N ASP A 43 2.62 -3.69 -1.91
CA ASP A 43 3.44 -4.58 -2.74
C ASP A 43 2.61 -5.18 -3.90
N HIS A 44 1.40 -5.66 -3.61
CA HIS A 44 0.51 -6.19 -4.64
C HIS A 44 0.05 -5.10 -5.62
N TRP A 45 -0.21 -3.88 -5.12
CA TRP A 45 -0.49 -2.73 -5.97
C TRP A 45 0.68 -2.44 -6.91
N TRP A 46 1.90 -2.33 -6.37
CA TRP A 46 3.11 -2.07 -7.12
C TRP A 46 3.40 -3.15 -8.17
N GLN A 47 3.23 -4.42 -7.83
CA GLN A 47 3.48 -5.53 -8.74
C GLN A 47 2.52 -5.51 -9.95
N ARG A 48 1.24 -5.19 -9.76
CA ARG A 48 0.28 -5.07 -10.86
C ARG A 48 0.62 -3.88 -11.77
N TRP A 49 0.90 -2.72 -11.20
CA TRP A 49 1.11 -1.50 -11.98
C TRP A 49 2.48 -1.43 -12.66
N SER A 50 3.52 -2.00 -12.06
CA SER A 50 4.82 -2.11 -12.72
C SER A 50 4.76 -3.01 -13.97
N TRP A 51 4.01 -4.12 -13.90
CA TRP A 51 3.78 -4.99 -15.07
C TRP A 51 3.04 -4.27 -16.20
N ILE A 52 2.07 -3.42 -15.86
CA ILE A 52 1.32 -2.61 -16.83
C ILE A 52 2.23 -1.55 -17.44
N ALA A 53 3.00 -0.84 -16.60
CA ALA A 53 3.92 0.20 -17.04
C ALA A 53 4.99 -0.36 -17.98
N GLU A 54 5.59 -1.49 -17.64
CA GLU A 54 6.58 -2.17 -18.49
C GLU A 54 6.04 -2.43 -19.92
N ARG A 55 4.77 -2.84 -20.04
CA ARG A 55 4.14 -3.07 -21.34
C ARG A 55 3.73 -1.80 -22.05
N ALA A 56 3.26 -0.79 -21.30
CA ALA A 56 2.94 0.52 -21.87
C ALA A 56 4.16 1.21 -22.49
N PHE A 57 5.37 0.93 -21.97
CA PHE A 57 6.63 1.45 -22.49
C PHE A 57 7.42 0.43 -23.35
N SER A 58 6.82 -0.70 -23.72
CA SER A 58 7.44 -1.68 -24.61
C SER A 58 7.59 -1.13 -26.04
N GLU A 59 8.54 -1.64 -26.82
CA GLU A 59 8.68 -1.26 -28.24
C GLU A 59 7.66 -1.96 -29.15
N ARG A 60 6.90 -2.94 -28.63
CA ARG A 60 5.90 -3.68 -29.41
C ARG A 60 4.53 -3.04 -29.25
N ASP A 61 3.92 -2.61 -30.35
CA ASP A 61 2.56 -2.03 -30.36
C ASP A 61 1.52 -2.93 -29.67
N ARG A 62 1.63 -4.25 -29.86
CA ARG A 62 0.72 -5.22 -29.22
C ARG A 62 0.79 -5.17 -27.68
N ASP A 63 1.94 -4.85 -27.11
CA ASP A 63 2.11 -4.76 -25.67
C ASP A 63 1.41 -3.51 -25.11
N HIS A 64 1.28 -2.43 -25.89
CA HIS A 64 0.54 -1.23 -25.51
C HIS A 64 -0.95 -1.54 -25.36
N ASP A 65 -1.53 -2.24 -26.33
CA ASP A 65 -2.95 -2.65 -26.29
C ASP A 65 -3.24 -3.54 -25.08
N VAL A 66 -2.32 -4.47 -24.78
CA VAL A 66 -2.41 -5.35 -23.61
C VAL A 66 -2.32 -4.54 -22.32
N ALA A 67 -1.43 -3.54 -22.26
CA ALA A 67 -1.31 -2.66 -21.11
C ALA A 67 -2.59 -1.85 -20.88
N ALA A 68 -3.16 -1.28 -21.93
CA ALA A 68 -4.41 -0.51 -21.86
C ALA A 68 -5.59 -1.37 -21.38
N LEU A 69 -5.74 -2.58 -21.93
CA LEU A 69 -6.79 -3.51 -21.52
C LEU A 69 -6.64 -3.95 -20.05
N MET A 70 -5.41 -4.20 -19.61
CA MET A 70 -5.14 -4.60 -18.23
C MET A 70 -5.32 -3.44 -17.24
N ALA A 71 -4.89 -2.22 -17.60
CA ALA A 71 -5.17 -1.03 -16.81
C ALA A 71 -6.68 -0.83 -16.62
N HIS A 72 -7.45 -0.94 -17.71
CA HIS A 72 -8.90 -0.86 -17.63
C HIS A 72 -9.51 -1.96 -16.74
N ALA A 73 -9.04 -3.20 -16.85
CA ALA A 73 -9.52 -4.31 -16.03
C ALA A 73 -9.22 -4.14 -14.54
N VAL A 74 -8.06 -3.55 -14.18
CA VAL A 74 -7.71 -3.25 -12.79
C VAL A 74 -8.63 -2.17 -12.22
N LEU A 75 -8.89 -1.10 -12.99
CA LEU A 75 -9.66 0.05 -12.52
C LEU A 75 -11.17 -0.24 -12.40
N THR A 76 -11.74 -1.10 -13.24
CA THR A 76 -13.20 -1.32 -13.32
C THR A 76 -13.75 -2.44 -12.44
N ARG A 77 -12.90 -3.19 -11.76
CA ARG A 77 -13.32 -4.40 -11.01
C ARG A 77 -13.43 -4.14 -9.52
N ALA A 78 -14.31 -4.89 -8.84
CA ALA A 78 -14.64 -4.73 -7.41
C ALA A 78 -13.50 -5.00 -6.40
N TRP A 79 -12.33 -5.43 -6.88
CA TRP A 79 -11.11 -5.68 -6.09
C TRP A 79 -10.10 -4.54 -6.25
N SER A 80 -10.47 -3.45 -6.92
CA SER A 80 -9.68 -2.23 -6.98
C SER A 80 -9.52 -1.63 -5.59
N THR A 81 -8.35 -1.06 -5.36
CA THR A 81 -7.94 -0.51 -4.07
C THR A 81 -8.11 1.00 -4.05
N THR A 82 -8.01 1.61 -2.87
CA THR A 82 -8.01 3.07 -2.74
C THR A 82 -6.91 3.72 -3.59
N ASP A 83 -5.75 3.06 -3.69
CA ASP A 83 -4.62 3.54 -4.49
C ASP A 83 -4.90 3.43 -6.00
N ASP A 84 -5.61 2.38 -6.44
CA ASP A 84 -6.07 2.24 -7.83
C ASP A 84 -7.02 3.39 -8.21
N VAL A 85 -8.00 3.69 -7.33
CA VAL A 85 -8.98 4.78 -7.52
C VAL A 85 -8.31 6.16 -7.48
N TRP A 86 -7.33 6.33 -6.61
CA TRP A 86 -6.54 7.58 -6.59
C TRP A 86 -5.84 7.81 -7.93
N MET A 87 -5.27 6.75 -8.50
CA MET A 87 -4.52 6.88 -9.75
C MET A 87 -5.42 7.19 -10.95
N GLU A 88 -6.60 6.57 -11.03
CA GLU A 88 -7.62 6.93 -12.04
C GLU A 88 -7.95 8.43 -11.98
N ARG A 89 -8.23 8.96 -10.79
CA ARG A 89 -8.48 10.40 -10.61
C ARG A 89 -7.28 11.26 -10.97
N ALA A 90 -6.07 10.80 -10.65
CA ALA A 90 -4.85 11.53 -10.98
C ALA A 90 -4.65 11.63 -12.50
N LEU A 91 -4.97 10.56 -13.24
CA LEU A 91 -4.98 10.53 -14.70
C LEU A 91 -6.03 11.47 -15.28
N ASP A 92 -7.28 11.42 -14.79
CA ASP A 92 -8.34 12.32 -15.23
C ASP A 92 -7.96 13.80 -15.06
N VAL A 93 -7.34 14.13 -13.92
CA VAL A 93 -6.86 15.49 -13.63
C VAL A 93 -5.73 15.88 -14.60
N HIS A 94 -4.82 14.95 -14.91
CA HIS A 94 -3.74 15.20 -15.85
C HIS A 94 -4.27 15.44 -17.27
N GLU A 95 -5.15 14.58 -17.77
CA GLU A 95 -5.76 14.71 -19.09
C GLU A 95 -6.56 16.01 -19.22
N TYR A 96 -7.34 16.37 -18.19
CA TYR A 96 -8.06 17.63 -18.15
C TYR A 96 -7.10 18.83 -18.26
N ARG A 97 -5.98 18.81 -17.52
CA ARG A 97 -4.96 19.88 -17.57
C ARG A 97 -4.29 19.98 -18.93
N GLU A 98 -3.95 18.84 -19.56
CA GLU A 98 -3.40 18.83 -20.91
C GLU A 98 -4.38 19.41 -21.93
N ALA A 99 -5.65 19.01 -21.87
CA ALA A 99 -6.67 19.52 -22.76
C ALA A 99 -6.83 21.05 -22.63
N GLN A 100 -6.79 21.57 -21.40
CA GLN A 100 -6.81 23.02 -21.15
C GLN A 100 -5.57 23.73 -21.69
N ARG A 101 -4.38 23.12 -21.57
CA ARG A 101 -3.14 23.67 -22.11
C ARG A 101 -3.18 23.75 -23.64
N ARG A 102 -3.57 22.67 -24.32
CA ARG A 102 -3.70 22.64 -25.79
C ARG A 102 -4.68 23.71 -26.28
N ARG A 103 -5.82 23.89 -25.60
CA ARG A 103 -6.79 24.95 -25.93
C ARG A 103 -6.22 26.36 -25.79
N LYS A 104 -5.38 26.61 -24.78
CA LYS A 104 -4.72 27.91 -24.60
C LYS A 104 -3.69 28.18 -25.69
N GLU A 105 -2.90 27.17 -26.06
CA GLU A 105 -1.93 27.26 -27.15
C GLU A 105 -2.61 27.56 -28.49
N THR A 106 -3.65 26.81 -28.85
CA THR A 106 -4.43 27.08 -30.08
C THR A 106 -5.07 28.47 -30.12
N ARG A 107 -5.44 29.03 -28.95
CA ARG A 107 -5.99 30.38 -28.85
C ARG A 107 -4.92 31.48 -28.88
N SER A 108 -3.68 31.17 -28.51
CA SER A 108 -2.56 32.11 -28.53
C SER A 108 -1.95 32.26 -29.93
N ASP A 109 -2.15 31.27 -30.80
CA ASP A 109 -1.68 31.26 -32.19
C ASP A 109 -2.69 31.90 -33.17
N GLN A 110 -3.85 32.35 -32.69
CA GLN A 110 -4.86 33.13 -33.43
C GLN A 110 -4.80 34.61 -33.05
#